data_AF-A0A7S0Z2D9-F1
#
_entry.id   AF-A0A7S0Z2D9-F1
#
_cell.length_a   1.000
_cell.length_b   1.000
_cell.length_c   1.000
_cell.angle_alpha   90.00
_cell.angle_beta   90.00
_cell.angle_gamma   90.00
#
_symmetry.space_group_name_H-M   'P 1'
#
loop_
_entity.id
_entity.type
_entity.pdbx_description
1 polymer ?
#
loop_
_entity_poly.entity_id
_entity_poly.type
_entity_poly.pdbx_seq_one_letter_code
_entity_poly.pdbx_strand_id
1 'polypeptide(L)'
;PGKLTKSEWKKHMIETKHITRENIKYYEDKPPGSDVVGFMPARGDMDVEWENDTEHLICDCQFDDKKDSEQDKELKMKILEAYNWKLDERIRRKQFILDRNLLDYKKQHSQERRRTKDERDLWQHMRQFARFWPQEEHEEYM
;
A
#
# COMPACT_ATOMS: atom_id res chain seq x y z
N PRO A 1 -28.86 -3.18 -33.30
CA PRO A 1 -28.13 -4.44 -33.00
C PRO A 1 -29.06 -5.43 -32.28
N GLY A 2 -29.49 -6.48 -33.01
CA GLY A 2 -30.57 -7.39 -32.60
C GLY A 2 -30.18 -8.28 -31.42
N LYS A 3 -31.14 -8.56 -30.54
CA LYS A 3 -30.98 -9.48 -29.40
C LYS A 3 -30.85 -10.91 -29.93
N LEU A 4 -29.84 -11.65 -29.49
CA LEU A 4 -29.66 -13.05 -29.85
C LEU A 4 -30.84 -13.89 -29.35
N THR A 5 -31.27 -14.83 -30.19
CA THR A 5 -32.29 -15.83 -29.88
C THR A 5 -31.75 -16.87 -28.89
N LYS A 6 -32.66 -17.59 -28.22
CA LYS A 6 -32.33 -18.57 -27.17
C LYS A 6 -31.41 -19.70 -27.67
N SER A 7 -31.52 -20.05 -28.96
CA SER A 7 -30.68 -21.05 -29.61
C SER A 7 -29.27 -20.53 -29.89
N GLU A 8 -29.16 -19.26 -30.31
CA GLU A 8 -27.87 -18.61 -30.52
C GLU A 8 -27.13 -18.41 -29.20
N TRP A 9 -27.86 -18.06 -28.12
CA TRP A 9 -27.31 -18.03 -26.76
C TRP A 9 -26.75 -19.38 -26.32
N LYS A 10 -27.47 -20.47 -26.60
CA LYS A 10 -27.00 -21.83 -26.29
C LYS A 10 -25.74 -22.21 -27.07
N LYS A 11 -25.70 -21.86 -28.36
CA LYS A 11 -24.53 -22.11 -29.23
C LYS A 11 -23.33 -21.33 -28.72
N HIS A 12 -23.50 -20.04 -28.46
CA HIS A 12 -22.44 -19.17 -27.92
C HIS A 12 -21.93 -19.68 -26.56
N MET A 13 -22.81 -20.11 -25.65
CA MET A 13 -22.40 -20.70 -24.37
C MET A 13 -21.54 -21.97 -24.52
N ILE A 14 -21.84 -22.82 -25.52
CA ILE A 14 -21.08 -24.05 -25.78
C ILE A 14 -19.73 -23.72 -26.43
N GLU A 15 -19.69 -22.70 -27.28
CA GLU A 15 -18.50 -22.19 -27.96
C GLU A 15 -17.57 -21.42 -26.99
N THR A 16 -18.10 -20.86 -25.91
CA THR A 16 -17.31 -20.23 -24.85
C THR A 16 -17.05 -21.14 -23.64
N LYS A 17 -17.50 -22.41 -23.65
CA LYS A 17 -17.31 -23.35 -22.51
C LYS A 17 -15.84 -23.62 -22.17
N HIS A 18 -14.97 -23.50 -23.17
CA HIS A 18 -13.51 -23.68 -23.06
C HIS A 18 -12.80 -22.38 -22.66
N ILE A 19 -13.51 -21.24 -22.75
CA ILE A 19 -13.05 -19.96 -22.21
C ILE A 19 -13.41 -19.98 -20.73
N THR A 20 -12.66 -20.77 -19.95
CA THR A 20 -12.60 -20.52 -18.52
C THR A 20 -12.03 -19.11 -18.38
N ARG A 21 -12.81 -18.18 -17.82
CA ARG A 21 -12.19 -17.00 -17.21
C ARG A 21 -11.24 -17.57 -16.19
N GLU A 22 -9.94 -17.54 -16.49
CA GLU A 22 -8.95 -17.90 -15.49
C GLU A 22 -9.31 -17.08 -14.26
N ASN A 23 -9.55 -17.76 -13.14
CA ASN A 23 -9.61 -17.06 -11.88
C ASN A 23 -8.21 -16.48 -11.72
N ILE A 24 -8.04 -15.21 -12.05
CA ILE A 24 -6.78 -14.50 -11.86
C ILE A 24 -6.60 -14.44 -10.35
N LYS A 25 -5.90 -15.43 -9.82
CA LYS A 25 -5.57 -15.52 -8.41
C LYS A 25 -4.36 -14.62 -8.20
N TYR A 26 -4.64 -13.33 -8.06
CA TYR A 26 -3.66 -12.27 -7.78
C TYR A 26 -2.78 -12.55 -6.53
N TYR A 27 -3.06 -13.61 -5.78
CA TYR A 27 -2.48 -13.90 -4.47
C TYR A 27 -1.86 -15.31 -4.33
N GLU A 28 -1.73 -16.10 -5.40
CA GLU A 28 -1.18 -17.47 -5.30
C GLU A 28 0.36 -17.53 -5.16
N ASP A 29 1.10 -16.59 -5.74
CA ASP A 29 2.57 -16.53 -5.72
C ASP A 29 3.10 -15.45 -4.76
N LYS A 30 2.56 -15.43 -3.56
CA LYS A 30 2.92 -14.47 -2.52
C LYS A 30 4.17 -14.92 -1.76
N PRO A 31 5.21 -14.07 -1.59
CA PRO A 31 6.29 -14.36 -0.67
C PRO A 31 5.73 -14.59 0.75
N PRO A 32 6.30 -15.50 1.55
CA PRO A 32 5.78 -15.81 2.89
C PRO A 32 5.64 -14.53 3.75
N GLY A 33 4.41 -14.07 4.00
CA GLY A 33 4.15 -12.86 4.79
C GLY A 33 3.26 -11.80 4.12
N SER A 34 3.09 -11.82 2.79
CA SER A 34 2.23 -10.85 2.09
C SER A 34 0.72 -11.03 2.30
N ASP A 35 0.30 -12.11 2.96
CA ASP A 35 -1.10 -12.26 3.43
C ASP A 35 -1.39 -11.46 4.69
N VAL A 36 -0.37 -11.08 5.46
CA VAL A 36 -0.54 -10.39 6.75
C VAL A 36 -0.49 -8.87 6.60
N VAL A 37 0.20 -8.36 5.57
CA VAL A 37 0.56 -6.93 5.48
C VAL A 37 -0.12 -6.21 4.30
N GLY A 38 -0.83 -6.92 3.42
CA GLY A 38 -1.48 -6.29 2.26
C GLY A 38 -0.48 -5.66 1.27
N PHE A 39 0.82 -5.96 1.35
CA PHE A 39 1.80 -5.48 0.39
C PHE A 39 1.73 -6.29 -0.91
N MET A 40 1.83 -5.61 -2.05
CA MET A 40 1.77 -6.17 -3.40
C MET A 40 3.14 -6.06 -4.09
N PRO A 41 3.96 -7.12 -4.05
CA PRO A 41 5.37 -7.06 -4.47
C PRO A 41 5.57 -6.68 -5.93
N ALA A 42 4.69 -7.13 -6.83
CA ALA A 42 4.79 -6.84 -8.26
C ALA A 42 4.54 -5.35 -8.59
N ARG A 43 3.82 -4.63 -7.72
CA ARG A 43 3.59 -3.18 -7.85
C ARG A 43 4.54 -2.36 -6.98
N GLY A 44 5.06 -2.97 -5.91
CA GLY A 44 5.82 -2.24 -4.88
C GLY A 44 4.92 -1.40 -3.98
N ASP A 45 3.61 -1.69 -3.92
CA ASP A 45 2.61 -0.86 -3.24
C ASP A 45 1.85 -1.64 -2.16
N MET A 46 1.26 -0.89 -1.22
CA MET A 46 0.35 -1.45 -0.24
C MET A 46 -1.07 -1.51 -0.81
N ASP A 47 -1.89 -2.46 -0.34
CA ASP A 47 -3.30 -2.58 -0.71
C ASP A 47 -4.12 -1.42 -0.13
N VAL A 48 -3.73 -0.94 1.07
CA VAL A 48 -4.22 0.29 1.68
C VAL A 48 -3.02 1.14 2.06
N GLU A 49 -2.89 2.31 1.44
CA GLU A 49 -1.79 3.23 1.69
C GLU A 49 -2.00 4.07 2.96
N TRP A 50 -0.91 4.62 3.48
CA TRP A 50 -1.00 5.56 4.60
C TRP A 50 -1.80 6.81 4.18
N GLU A 51 -2.78 7.19 5.01
CA GLU A 51 -3.69 8.33 4.81
C GLU A 51 -4.46 8.25 3.47
N ASN A 52 -4.93 7.06 3.11
CA ASN A 52 -5.71 6.81 1.88
C ASN A 52 -6.91 7.77 1.72
N ASP A 53 -7.59 8.11 2.82
CA ASP A 53 -8.76 9.00 2.81
C ASP A 53 -8.45 10.43 2.32
N THR A 54 -7.17 10.83 2.32
CA THR A 54 -6.76 12.13 1.80
C THR A 54 -7.08 12.27 0.31
N GLU A 55 -7.02 11.17 -0.44
CA GLU A 55 -7.32 11.19 -1.88
C GLU A 55 -8.79 11.56 -2.15
N HIS A 56 -9.69 11.19 -1.23
CA HIS A 56 -11.08 11.63 -1.30
C HIS A 56 -11.21 13.14 -1.06
N LEU A 57 -10.42 13.72 -0.15
CA LEU A 57 -10.46 15.15 0.15
C LEU A 57 -9.94 16.01 -1.01
N ILE A 58 -8.94 15.53 -1.75
CA ILE A 58 -8.40 16.27 -2.90
C ILE A 58 -9.20 16.07 -4.18
N CYS A 59 -9.94 14.96 -4.31
CA CYS A 59 -10.73 14.64 -5.50
C CYS A 59 -11.74 15.76 -5.86
N ASP A 60 -12.32 16.40 -4.85
CA ASP A 60 -13.30 17.47 -5.04
C ASP A 60 -12.67 18.87 -5.17
N CYS A 61 -11.33 18.96 -5.09
CA CYS A 61 -10.61 20.22 -5.20
C CYS A 61 -10.45 20.63 -6.67
N GLN A 62 -11.41 21.40 -7.19
CA GLN A 62 -11.40 21.94 -8.54
C GLN A 62 -11.14 23.46 -8.53
N PHE A 63 -10.31 23.97 -9.43
CA PHE A 63 -10.16 25.40 -9.68
C PHE A 63 -11.15 25.89 -10.76
N ASP A 64 -11.89 26.95 -10.48
CA ASP A 64 -12.78 27.65 -11.41
C ASP A 64 -12.43 29.15 -11.44
N ASP A 65 -11.70 29.58 -12.47
CA ASP A 65 -11.20 30.95 -12.60
C ASP A 65 -12.30 32.03 -12.60
N LYS A 66 -13.57 31.66 -12.87
CA LYS A 66 -14.69 32.60 -12.93
C LYS A 66 -15.45 32.71 -11.62
N LYS A 67 -15.39 31.67 -10.77
CA LYS A 67 -16.16 31.59 -9.52
C LYS A 67 -15.28 31.70 -8.28
N ASP A 68 -14.04 31.23 -8.37
CA ASP A 68 -13.12 31.23 -7.25
C ASP A 68 -12.59 32.64 -7.00
N SER A 69 -12.75 33.11 -5.76
CA SER A 69 -12.03 34.28 -5.30
C SER A 69 -10.53 33.98 -5.15
N GLU A 70 -9.70 35.02 -5.08
CA GLU A 70 -8.27 34.82 -4.82
C GLU A 70 -8.01 34.10 -3.48
N GLN A 71 -8.89 34.29 -2.50
CA GLN A 71 -8.84 33.59 -1.21
C GLN A 71 -9.16 32.08 -1.36
N ASP A 72 -10.13 31.73 -2.20
CA ASP A 72 -10.46 30.33 -2.48
C ASP A 72 -9.31 29.62 -3.20
N LYS A 73 -8.66 30.32 -4.14
CA LYS A 73 -7.47 29.79 -4.83
C LYS A 73 -6.32 29.56 -3.85
N GLU A 74 -6.05 30.53 -2.96
CA GLU A 74 -5.01 30.38 -1.94
C GLU A 74 -5.29 29.19 -1.00
N LEU A 75 -6.54 29.02 -0.56
CA LEU A 75 -6.94 27.89 0.26
C LEU A 75 -6.73 26.56 -0.47
N LYS A 76 -7.17 26.45 -1.73
CA LYS A 76 -6.97 25.24 -2.56
C LYS A 76 -5.49 24.94 -2.77
N MET A 77 -4.66 25.96 -2.96
CA MET A 77 -3.20 25.80 -3.03
C MET A 77 -2.62 25.24 -1.73
N LYS A 78 -3.08 25.71 -0.57
CA LYS A 78 -2.65 25.16 0.74
C LYS A 78 -3.07 23.70 0.93
N ILE A 79 -4.26 23.32 0.46
CA ILE A 79 -4.71 21.92 0.47
C ILE A 79 -3.78 21.04 -0.37
N LEU A 80 -3.38 21.51 -1.56
CA LEU A 80 -2.42 20.80 -2.41
C LEU A 80 -1.04 20.66 -1.76
N GLU A 81 -0.53 21.72 -1.12
CA GLU A 81 0.73 21.65 -0.37
C GLU A 81 0.68 20.60 0.74
N ALA A 82 -0.42 20.56 1.51
CA ALA A 82 -0.64 19.57 2.54
C ALA A 82 -0.73 18.14 1.97
N TYR A 83 -1.34 17.97 0.79
CA TYR A 83 -1.40 16.70 0.09
C TYR A 83 0.00 16.21 -0.35
N ASN A 84 0.82 17.09 -0.92
CA ASN A 84 2.20 16.76 -1.30
C ASN A 84 3.02 16.31 -0.09
N TRP A 85 2.90 17.00 1.05
CA TRP A 85 3.55 16.57 2.29
C TRP A 85 3.10 15.16 2.72
N LYS A 86 1.82 14.83 2.57
CA LYS A 86 1.31 13.48 2.86
C LYS A 86 1.86 12.44 1.88
N LEU A 87 2.00 12.77 0.60
CA LEU A 87 2.62 11.89 -0.40
C LEU A 87 4.08 11.59 -0.05
N ASP A 88 4.85 12.60 0.31
CA ASP A 88 6.24 12.44 0.72
C ASP A 88 6.36 11.52 1.94
N GLU A 89 5.50 11.72 2.94
CA GLU A 89 5.53 10.88 4.14
C GLU A 89 5.05 9.44 3.84
N ARG A 90 4.10 9.25 2.90
CA ARG A 90 3.70 7.92 2.43
C ARG A 90 4.87 7.19 1.79
N ILE A 91 5.61 7.85 0.90
CA ILE A 91 6.82 7.31 0.28
C ILE A 91 7.86 6.99 1.35
N ARG A 92 8.12 7.93 2.28
CA ARG A 92 9.09 7.75 3.37
C ARG A 92 8.76 6.54 4.24
N ARG A 93 7.50 6.36 4.63
CA ARG A 93 7.05 5.22 5.43
C ARG A 93 7.13 3.91 4.67
N LYS A 94 6.75 3.91 3.38
CA LYS A 94 6.86 2.73 2.52
C LYS A 94 8.31 2.30 2.41
N GLN A 95 9.22 3.23 2.11
CA GLN A 95 10.65 2.96 2.03
C GLN A 95 11.21 2.44 3.36
N PHE A 96 10.80 3.04 4.48
CA PHE A 96 11.19 2.58 5.82
C PHE A 96 10.82 1.11 6.08
N ILE A 97 9.64 0.67 5.64
CA ILE A 97 9.19 -0.72 5.79
C ILE A 97 10.00 -1.67 4.91
N LEU A 98 10.29 -1.26 3.67
CA LEU A 98 11.01 -2.06 2.68
C LEU A 98 12.49 -2.23 3.05
N ASP A 99 13.19 -1.14 3.36
CA ASP A 99 14.63 -1.15 3.71
C ASP A 99 14.95 -2.08 4.88
N ARG A 100 14.00 -2.19 5.81
CA ARG A 100 14.14 -2.94 7.05
C ARG A 100 13.59 -4.37 6.95
N ASN A 101 13.12 -4.74 5.76
CA ASN A 101 12.48 -6.01 5.49
C ASN A 101 11.41 -6.37 6.56
N LEU A 102 10.61 -5.37 6.95
CA LEU A 102 9.58 -5.52 7.98
C LEU A 102 8.34 -6.28 7.46
N LEU A 103 8.29 -6.57 6.16
CA LEU A 103 7.26 -7.38 5.52
C LEU A 103 7.38 -8.88 5.84
N ASP A 104 8.60 -9.37 6.11
CA ASP A 104 8.84 -10.78 6.42
C ASP A 104 8.67 -11.06 7.92
N TYR A 105 7.41 -11.16 8.35
CA TYR A 105 7.07 -11.41 9.75
C TYR A 105 7.68 -12.72 10.29
N LYS A 106 7.82 -13.75 9.45
CA LYS A 106 8.40 -15.04 9.88
C LYS A 106 9.88 -14.87 10.22
N LYS A 107 10.63 -14.16 9.38
CA LYS A 107 12.04 -13.86 9.65
C LYS A 107 12.19 -12.97 10.89
N GLN A 108 11.38 -11.92 11.02
CA GLN A 108 11.39 -11.03 12.19
C GLN A 108 11.14 -11.81 13.49
N HIS A 109 10.07 -12.62 13.53
CA HIS A 109 9.74 -13.43 14.70
C HIS A 109 10.80 -14.50 15.02
N SER A 110 11.45 -15.07 14.00
CA SER A 110 12.55 -16.01 14.20
C SER A 110 13.77 -15.35 14.86
N GLN A 111 14.10 -14.11 14.47
CA GLN A 111 15.19 -13.36 15.09
C GLN A 111 14.87 -12.97 16.53
N GLU A 112 13.64 -12.52 16.78
CA GLU A 112 13.18 -12.13 18.11
C GLU A 112 13.18 -13.30 19.11
N ARG A 113 12.89 -14.52 18.65
CA ARG A 113 12.96 -15.73 19.46
C ARG A 113 14.39 -16.20 19.75
N ARG A 114 15.38 -15.78 18.96
CA ARG A 114 16.81 -16.08 19.22
C ARG A 114 17.39 -15.19 20.33
N ARG A 115 16.78 -14.03 20.58
CA ARG A 115 17.20 -13.09 21.63
C ARG A 115 16.80 -13.61 23.01
N THR A 116 17.66 -13.35 23.99
CA THR A 116 17.36 -13.52 25.41
C THR A 116 16.22 -12.59 25.85
N LYS A 117 15.69 -12.80 27.06
CA LYS A 117 14.59 -11.98 27.57
C LYS A 117 15.00 -10.50 27.68
N ASP A 118 16.16 -10.23 28.26
CA ASP A 118 16.65 -8.88 28.51
C ASP A 118 16.96 -8.15 27.19
N GLU A 119 17.57 -8.84 26.22
CA GLU A 119 17.81 -8.31 24.87
C GLU A 119 16.51 -8.00 24.14
N ARG A 120 15.47 -8.84 24.31
CA ARG A 120 14.16 -8.59 23.69
C ARG A 120 13.50 -7.36 24.29
N ASP A 121 13.55 -7.21 25.61
CA ASP A 121 12.98 -6.05 26.31
C ASP A 121 13.72 -4.77 25.88
N LEU A 122 15.06 -4.78 25.82
CA LEU A 122 15.85 -3.65 25.32
C LEU A 122 15.49 -3.32 23.87
N TRP A 123 15.43 -4.34 23.01
CA TRP A 123 15.11 -4.16 21.60
C TRP A 123 13.74 -3.53 21.40
N GLN A 124 12.75 -3.92 22.20
CA GLN A 124 11.40 -3.39 22.13
C GLN A 124 11.33 -1.91 22.53
N HIS A 125 12.08 -1.49 23.56
CA HIS A 125 12.19 -0.08 23.95
C HIS A 125 12.89 0.75 22.88
N MET A 126 13.92 0.18 22.25
CA MET A 126 14.76 0.93 21.32
C MET A 126 14.22 0.94 19.88
N ARG A 127 13.33 0.00 19.52
CA ARG A 127 12.66 -0.06 18.20
C ARG A 127 11.96 1.26 17.83
N GLN A 128 11.46 2.01 18.82
CA GLN A 128 10.80 3.30 18.57
C GLN A 128 11.74 4.36 17.96
N PHE A 129 13.05 4.25 18.23
CA PHE A 129 14.08 5.16 17.74
C PHE A 129 14.60 4.79 16.35
N ALA A 130 14.23 3.61 15.82
CA ALA A 130 14.64 3.17 14.48
C ALA A 130 14.28 4.16 13.36
N ARG A 131 13.30 5.05 13.59
CA ARG A 131 12.87 6.09 12.65
C ARG A 131 13.90 7.21 12.43
N PHE A 132 14.89 7.34 13.30
CA PHE A 132 15.85 8.44 13.30
C PHE A 132 17.18 8.06 12.66
N TRP A 133 17.47 6.77 12.51
CA TRP A 133 18.74 6.26 11.98
C TRP A 133 18.51 5.39 10.75
N PRO A 134 19.51 5.22 9.86
CA PRO A 134 19.54 4.12 8.89
C PRO A 134 19.44 2.75 9.58
N GLN A 135 19.01 1.72 8.85
CA GLN A 135 18.83 0.39 9.44
C GLN A 135 20.16 -0.22 9.91
N GLU A 136 21.23 -0.04 9.14
CA GLU A 136 22.56 -0.57 9.46
C GLU A 136 23.08 0.00 10.78
N GLU A 137 23.02 1.33 10.94
CA GLU A 137 23.40 1.99 12.19
C GLU A 137 22.49 1.57 13.35
N HIS A 138 21.19 1.43 13.11
CA HIS A 138 20.25 0.95 14.15
C HIS A 138 20.56 -0.46 14.61
N GLU A 139 20.98 -1.35 13.72
CA GLU A 139 21.40 -2.72 14.06
C GLU A 139 22.78 -2.75 14.74
N GLU A 140 23.70 -1.85 14.41
CA GLU A 140 25.03 -1.79 15.04
C GLU A 140 24.96 -1.34 16.51
N TYR A 141 24.08 -0.39 16.81
CA TYR A 141 23.91 0.14 18.17
C TYR A 141 23.00 -0.72 19.07
N MET A 142 22.52 -1.87 18.58
CA MET A 142 21.48 -2.71 19.21
C MET A 142 21.88 -4.16 19.37
#